data_AF-P0DQE8-F1
#
_entry.id   AF-P0DQE8-F1
#
_cell.length_a   1.000
_cell.length_b   1.000
_cell.length_c   1.000
_cell.angle_alpha   90.00
_cell.angle_beta   90.00
_cell.angle_gamma   90.00
#
_symmetry.space_group_name_H-M   'P 1'
#
loop_
_entity.id
_entity.type
_entity.pdbx_description
1 polymer ?
#
loop_
_entity_poly.entity_id
_entity_poly.type
_entity_poly.pdbx_seq_one_letter_code
_entity_poly.pdbx_strand_id
1 'polypeptide(L)'
;RPKPSSSGSWSFTYVMEPNCAKTGGVCGLYEYCPEHRRQEKGLCGENWSNQGVECCSGIPLNVKDCRTRGGQCTSKCGNAPFDEEPTCPEGEKCCFYE
;
A
#
# COMPACT_ATOMS: atom_id res chain seq x y z
N ARG A 1 -2.16 16.52 28.74
CA ARG A 1 -1.65 16.38 27.35
C ARG A 1 -2.65 15.54 26.58
N PRO A 2 -3.44 16.09 25.65
CA PRO A 2 -4.20 15.24 24.74
C PRO A 2 -3.20 14.44 23.90
N LYS A 3 -3.25 13.12 23.98
CA LYS A 3 -2.64 12.26 22.96
C LYS A 3 -3.27 12.64 21.61
N PRO A 4 -2.55 12.61 20.48
CA PRO A 4 -3.22 12.59 19.19
C PRO A 4 -4.02 11.28 19.11
N SER A 5 -5.30 11.38 19.49
CA SER A 5 -6.35 10.45 19.12
C SER A 5 -6.68 10.77 17.67
N SER A 6 -5.84 10.30 16.74
CA SER A 6 -6.17 10.31 15.31
C SER A 6 -6.47 8.90 14.86
N SER A 7 -7.46 8.29 15.49
CA SER A 7 -8.43 7.41 14.83
C SER A 7 -9.31 8.23 13.88
N GLY A 8 -8.69 9.11 13.08
CA GLY A 8 -9.35 9.81 12.00
C GLY A 8 -9.25 8.89 10.78
N SER A 9 -10.39 8.50 10.23
CA SER A 9 -10.47 7.88 8.91
C SER A 9 -9.81 8.79 7.87
N TRP A 10 -8.51 8.66 7.67
CA TRP A 10 -7.87 9.13 6.45
C TRP A 10 -8.19 8.11 5.38
N SER A 11 -9.20 8.41 4.55
CA SER A 11 -9.48 7.66 3.32
C SER A 11 -8.41 7.93 2.26
N PHE A 12 -7.14 7.96 2.65
CA PHE A 12 -6.01 8.10 1.74
C PHE A 12 -5.39 6.71 1.57
N THR A 13 -5.85 5.99 0.55
CA THR A 13 -5.39 4.64 0.22
C THR A 13 -3.93 4.71 -0.25
N TYR A 14 -3.70 5.40 -1.35
CA TYR A 14 -2.42 5.84 -1.90
C TYR A 14 -2.73 6.74 -3.12
N VAL A 15 -1.73 7.44 -3.64
CA VAL A 15 -1.83 8.23 -4.87
C VAL A 15 -0.72 7.85 -5.83
N MET A 16 -1.04 7.82 -7.12
CA MET A 16 -0.05 7.61 -8.18
C MET A 16 0.56 8.96 -8.56
N GLU A 17 1.72 9.26 -7.99
CA GLU A 17 2.52 10.43 -8.39
C GLU A 17 3.49 10.05 -9.51
N PRO A 18 3.70 10.91 -10.51
CA PRO A 18 4.52 10.57 -11.69
C PRO A 18 5.98 10.25 -11.34
N ASN A 19 6.56 10.89 -10.33
CA ASN A 19 7.94 10.61 -9.91
C ASN A 19 8.06 9.26 -9.18
N CYS A 20 7.08 8.95 -8.34
CA CYS A 20 7.03 7.67 -7.65
C CYS A 20 6.65 6.51 -8.59
N ALA A 21 5.68 6.73 -9.49
CA ALA A 21 5.26 5.74 -10.47
C ALA A 21 6.38 5.36 -11.45
N LYS A 22 7.29 6.30 -11.77
CA LYS A 22 8.50 6.01 -12.58
C LYS A 22 9.44 4.99 -11.93
N THR A 23 9.43 4.87 -10.60
CA THR A 23 10.22 3.86 -9.86
C THR A 23 9.44 2.56 -9.63
N GLY A 24 8.23 2.44 -10.19
CA GLY A 24 7.31 1.34 -9.94
C GLY A 24 6.55 1.46 -8.62
N GLY A 25 6.59 2.62 -7.97
CA GLY A 25 5.99 2.83 -6.65
C GLY A 25 4.67 3.60 -6.65
N VAL A 26 4.07 3.71 -5.45
CA VAL A 26 2.91 4.56 -5.15
C VAL A 26 3.12 5.36 -3.87
N CYS A 27 2.51 6.53 -3.79
CA CYS A 27 2.60 7.41 -2.62
C CYS A 27 1.59 7.02 -1.56
N GLY A 28 2.08 6.49 -0.43
CA GLY A 28 1.26 6.07 0.70
C GLY A 28 1.84 6.54 2.03
N LEU A 29 1.10 6.38 3.12
CA LEU A 29 1.63 6.75 4.43
C LEU A 29 2.83 5.87 4.78
N TYR A 30 3.91 6.49 5.31
CA TYR A 30 5.14 5.78 5.66
C TYR A 30 4.91 4.68 6.70
N GLU A 31 3.88 4.81 7.55
CA GLU A 31 3.50 3.80 8.54
C GLU A 31 3.05 2.48 7.89
N TYR A 32 2.46 2.55 6.70
CA TYR A 32 2.01 1.40 5.92
C TYR A 32 3.00 0.98 4.84
N CYS A 33 4.13 1.69 4.71
CA CYS A 33 5.22 1.34 3.83
C CYS A 33 6.43 0.91 4.67
N PRO A 34 6.73 -0.40 4.80
CA PRO A 34 7.89 -0.84 5.57
C PRO A 34 9.19 -0.28 4.98
N GLU A 35 10.22 -0.08 5.80
CA GLU A 35 11.45 0.63 5.39
C GLU A 35 12.11 0.04 4.12
N HIS A 36 12.10 -1.28 3.97
CA HIS A 36 12.62 -1.97 2.78
C HIS A 36 11.81 -1.72 1.49
N ARG A 37 10.61 -1.15 1.59
CA ARG A 37 9.79 -0.71 0.45
C ARG A 37 9.80 0.80 0.26
N ARG A 38 10.39 1.58 1.16
CA ARG A 38 10.42 3.04 1.01
C ARG A 38 11.47 3.43 -0.04
N GLN A 39 11.05 4.21 -1.01
CA GLN A 39 11.90 4.79 -2.05
C GLN A 39 12.43 6.17 -1.59
N GLU A 40 13.17 6.84 -2.47
CA GLU A 40 13.74 8.17 -2.20
C GLU A 40 12.66 9.19 -1.79
N LYS A 41 13.00 10.04 -0.81
CA LYS A 41 12.11 11.11 -0.32
C LYS A 41 11.91 12.17 -1.41
N GLY A 42 10.73 12.81 -1.41
CA GLY A 42 10.39 13.84 -2.40
C GLY A 42 9.89 13.29 -3.75
N LEU A 43 9.77 11.97 -3.91
CA LEU A 43 9.09 11.35 -5.05
C LEU A 43 7.57 11.54 -5.00
N CYS A 44 7.02 11.69 -3.79
CA CYS A 44 5.67 12.19 -3.55
C CYS A 44 5.82 13.68 -3.31
N GLY A 45 5.08 14.53 -4.06
CA GLY A 45 5.26 15.98 -4.01
C GLY A 45 5.40 16.54 -2.58
N GLU A 46 6.19 17.61 -2.41
CA GLU A 46 6.69 18.07 -1.10
C GLU A 46 5.60 18.22 -0.02
N ASN A 47 4.39 18.60 -0.41
CA ASN A 47 3.23 18.73 0.49
C ASN A 47 2.80 17.42 1.16
N TRP A 48 3.08 16.28 0.53
CA TRP A 48 2.73 14.95 1.00
C TRP A 48 3.76 14.42 2.00
N SER A 49 5.05 14.69 1.78
CA SER A 49 6.10 14.25 2.71
C SER A 49 5.94 14.84 4.11
N ASN A 50 5.45 16.07 4.24
CA ASN A 50 5.15 16.68 5.55
C ASN A 50 3.91 16.07 6.24
N GLN A 51 3.09 15.33 5.50
CA GLN A 51 1.93 14.59 6.03
C GLN A 51 2.26 13.12 6.32
N GLY A 52 3.54 12.75 6.26
CA GLY A 52 3.96 11.36 6.45
C GLY A 52 3.64 10.46 5.25
N VAL A 53 3.60 11.00 4.04
CA VAL A 53 3.46 10.21 2.81
C VAL A 53 4.83 10.04 2.16
N GLU A 54 5.20 8.80 1.88
CA GLU A 54 6.44 8.43 1.20
C GLU A 54 6.14 7.56 -0.02
N CYS A 55 7.09 7.53 -0.95
CA CYS A 55 6.97 6.67 -2.13
C CYS A 55 7.30 5.25 -1.72
N CYS A 56 6.33 4.35 -1.88
CA CYS A 56 6.47 2.95 -1.57
C CYS A 56 6.67 2.17 -2.87
N SER A 57 7.66 1.26 -2.95
CA SER A 57 7.96 0.42 -4.13
C SER A 57 6.85 -0.55 -4.51
N GLY A 58 5.72 -0.52 -3.80
CA GLY A 58 4.51 -1.24 -4.09
C GLY A 58 3.38 -0.70 -3.22
N ILE A 59 2.26 -1.40 -3.23
CA ILE A 59 1.03 -0.91 -2.62
C ILE A 59 1.11 -1.01 -1.09
N PRO A 60 0.81 0.07 -0.35
CA PRO A 60 0.98 0.13 1.10
C PRO A 60 0.07 -0.87 1.83
N LEU A 61 0.46 -1.27 3.04
CA LEU A 61 -0.15 -2.35 3.83
C LEU A 61 -1.57 -2.04 4.35
N ASN A 62 -1.97 -0.77 4.36
CA ASN A 62 -3.36 -0.35 4.65
C ASN A 62 -4.33 -0.73 3.54
N VAL A 63 -3.84 -0.95 2.31
CA VAL A 63 -4.67 -1.40 1.20
C VAL A 63 -4.94 -2.89 1.38
N LYS A 64 -6.07 -3.20 1.98
CA LYS A 64 -6.53 -4.58 2.16
C LYS A 64 -7.25 -5.12 0.93
N ASP A 65 -7.57 -4.32 -0.07
CA ASP A 65 -8.20 -4.85 -1.28
C ASP A 65 -7.18 -5.61 -2.14
N CYS A 66 -7.40 -6.91 -2.35
CA CYS A 66 -6.49 -7.78 -3.09
C CYS A 66 -6.26 -7.30 -4.53
N ARG A 67 -7.35 -6.94 -5.23
CA ARG A 67 -7.30 -6.48 -6.62
C ARG A 67 -6.49 -5.20 -6.75
N THR A 68 -6.68 -4.31 -5.79
CA THR A 68 -5.94 -3.05 -5.71
C THR A 68 -4.46 -3.33 -5.55
N ARG A 69 -4.06 -4.29 -4.68
CA ARG A 69 -2.66 -4.72 -4.51
C ARG A 69 -2.05 -5.40 -5.75
N GLY A 70 -2.79 -5.57 -6.84
CA GLY A 70 -2.36 -6.31 -8.02
C GLY A 70 -2.51 -7.82 -7.90
N GLY A 71 -3.18 -8.30 -6.85
CA GLY A 71 -3.50 -9.71 -6.68
C GLY A 71 -4.86 -10.09 -7.27
N GLN A 72 -5.14 -11.39 -7.26
CA GLN A 72 -6.42 -11.96 -7.64
C GLN A 72 -6.94 -12.85 -6.50
N CYS A 73 -8.19 -12.63 -6.09
CA CYS A 73 -8.85 -13.52 -5.14
C CYS A 73 -9.19 -14.84 -5.83
N THR A 74 -8.71 -15.95 -5.27
CA THR A 74 -9.05 -17.31 -5.69
C THR A 74 -8.84 -18.27 -4.52
N SER A 75 -9.52 -19.40 -4.52
CA SER A 75 -9.37 -20.40 -3.45
C SER A 75 -7.99 -21.08 -3.44
N LYS A 76 -7.23 -21.03 -4.54
CA LYS A 76 -5.91 -21.68 -4.65
C LYS A 76 -4.94 -20.85 -5.49
N CYS A 77 -3.81 -20.46 -4.89
CA CYS A 77 -2.75 -19.71 -5.58
C CYS A 77 -1.79 -20.59 -6.38
N GLY A 78 -1.76 -21.90 -6.15
CA GLY A 78 -0.76 -22.78 -6.75
C GLY A 78 0.64 -22.42 -6.26
N ASN A 79 1.54 -22.06 -7.18
CA ASN A 79 2.90 -21.59 -6.89
C ASN A 79 3.00 -20.05 -6.74
N ALA A 80 1.90 -19.33 -6.93
CA ALA A 80 1.92 -17.87 -6.79
C ALA A 80 2.04 -17.47 -5.31
N PRO A 81 2.84 -16.44 -4.99
CA PRO A 81 2.84 -15.86 -3.65
C PRO A 81 1.43 -15.42 -3.25
N PHE A 82 1.08 -15.58 -1.98
CA PHE A 82 -0.23 -15.21 -1.47
C PHE A 82 -0.12 -14.44 -0.16
N ASP A 83 -1.03 -13.49 0.03
CA ASP A 83 -1.23 -12.79 1.30
C ASP A 83 -2.60 -13.17 1.87
N GLU A 84 -2.64 -13.44 3.18
CA GLU A 84 -3.88 -13.70 3.93
C GLU A 84 -4.45 -12.43 4.58
N GLU A 85 -3.69 -11.34 4.58
CA GLU A 85 -4.12 -10.03 5.07
C GLU A 85 -5.18 -9.32 4.21
N PRO A 86 -5.10 -9.32 2.86
CA PRO A 86 -6.09 -8.63 2.03
C PRO A 86 -7.46 -9.32 2.07
N THR A 87 -8.50 -8.49 2.08
CA THR A 87 -9.90 -8.87 2.03
C THR A 87 -10.22 -9.52 0.68
N CYS A 88 -10.35 -10.84 0.70
CA CYS A 88 -11.03 -11.63 -0.33
C CYS A 88 -12.35 -12.16 0.23
N PRO A 89 -13.34 -12.53 -0.63
CA PRO A 89 -14.56 -13.17 -0.14
C PRO A 89 -14.24 -14.48 0.60
N GLU A 90 -15.16 -14.93 1.46
CA GLU A 90 -14.95 -16.12 2.31
C GLU A 90 -14.49 -17.33 1.48
N GLY A 91 -13.37 -17.92 1.89
CA GLY A 91 -12.77 -19.08 1.23
C GLY A 91 -11.78 -18.77 0.10
N GLU A 92 -11.51 -17.49 -0.18
CA GLU A 92 -10.49 -17.08 -1.15
C GLU A 92 -9.25 -16.49 -0.46
N LYS A 93 -8.10 -16.62 -1.12
CA LYS A 93 -6.83 -16.00 -0.75
C LYS A 93 -6.42 -15.03 -1.84
N CYS A 94 -5.66 -13.99 -1.47
CA CYS A 94 -5.13 -13.07 -2.46
C CYS A 94 -3.83 -13.60 -3.03
N CYS A 95 -3.84 -13.96 -4.31
CA CYS A 95 -2.70 -14.52 -5.02
C CYS A 95 -2.08 -13.47 -5.94
N PHE A 96 -0.75 -13.37 -5.96
CA PHE A 96 -0.02 -12.46 -6.82
C PHE A 96 0.66 -13.24 -7.94
N TYR A 97 0.10 -13.18 -9.14
CA TYR A 97 0.68 -13.77 -10.32
C TYR A 97 1.60 -12.73 -10.97
N GLU A 98 2.91 -13.00 -11.03
CA GLU A 98 3.90 -12.17 -11.76
C GLU A 98 3.68 -12.22 -13.28
#